data_AF-A0A8S3IP65-F1
#
_entry.id   AF-A0A8S3IP65-F1
#
_cell.length_a   1.000
_cell.length_b   1.000
_cell.length_c   1.000
_cell.angle_alpha   90.00
_cell.angle_beta   90.00
_cell.angle_gamma   90.00
#
_symmetry.space_group_name_H-M   'P 1'
#
loop_
_entity.id
_entity.type
_entity.pdbx_description
1 polymer ?
#
loop_
_entity_poly.entity_id
_entity_poly.type
_entity_poly.pdbx_seq_one_letter_code
_entity_poly.pdbx_strand_id
1 'polypeptide(L)' 'RFLGRVNDKGSAYKELLIITGIGNHLAQGWIRTILEASNKITEEHAEQLMDRIIKQLYYRDCRAFARYRVFCYYK' A
#
# COMPACT_ATOMS: atom_id res chain seq x y z
N ARG A 1 14.66 2.61 -7.37
CA ARG A 1 13.67 2.08 -6.38
C ARG A 1 13.07 0.80 -6.97
N PHE A 2 13.05 -0.31 -6.22
CA PHE A 2 12.53 -1.61 -6.68
C PHE A 2 11.42 -2.07 -5.74
N LEU A 3 10.27 -2.44 -6.30
CA LEU A 3 9.14 -3.00 -5.58
C LEU A 3 8.56 -4.15 -6.41
N GLY A 4 8.62 -5.36 -5.87
CA GLY A 4 8.24 -6.58 -6.58
C GLY A 4 7.36 -7.48 -5.72
N ARG A 5 6.43 -8.19 -6.37
CA ARG A 5 5.55 -9.19 -5.75
C ARG A 5 5.73 -10.55 -6.40
N VAL A 6 5.60 -11.59 -5.59
CA VAL A 6 5.43 -12.97 -6.02
C VAL A 6 4.06 -13.47 -5.53
N ASN A 7 3.31 -14.11 -6.41
CA ASN A 7 2.05 -14.77 -6.06
C ASN A 7 2.29 -16.26 -5.75
N ASP A 8 1.33 -16.90 -5.07
CA ASP A 8 1.40 -18.33 -4.71
C ASP A 8 1.60 -19.26 -5.93
N LYS A 9 1.18 -18.83 -7.12
CA LYS A 9 1.38 -19.54 -8.39
C LYS A 9 2.80 -19.37 -8.98
N GLY A 10 3.71 -18.69 -8.30
CA GLY A 10 5.08 -18.43 -8.75
C GLY A 10 5.22 -17.28 -9.77
N SER A 11 4.13 -16.57 -10.10
CA SER A 11 4.22 -15.40 -10.98
C SER A 11 4.86 -14.22 -10.26
N ALA A 12 5.89 -13.62 -10.87
CA ALA A 12 6.62 -12.48 -10.33
C ALA A 12 6.47 -11.26 -11.24
N TYR A 13 6.21 -10.09 -10.65
CA TYR A 13 6.07 -8.83 -11.39
C TYR A 13 6.52 -7.63 -10.55
N LYS A 14 6.78 -6.53 -11.25
CA LYS A 14 7.19 -5.24 -10.66
C LYS A 14 6.05 -4.24 -10.81
N GLU A 15 5.71 -3.55 -9.74
CA GLU A 15 4.65 -2.53 -9.72
C GLU A 15 5.03 -1.38 -8.78
N LEU A 16 4.43 -0.20 -9.02
CA LEU A 16 4.61 0.99 -8.17
C LEU A 16 3.84 0.89 -6.84
N LEU A 17 2.78 0.07 -6.82
CA LEU A 17 1.91 -0.16 -5.68
C LEU A 17 1.65 -1.66 -5.59
N ILE A 18 1.88 -2.25 -4.41
CA ILE A 18 1.56 -3.65 -4.16
C ILE A 18 0.56 -3.71 -3.01
N ILE A 19 -0.57 -4.37 -3.23
CA ILE A 19 -1.56 -4.64 -2.18
C ILE A 19 -1.99 -6.10 -2.25
N THR A 20 -1.92 -6.80 -1.13
CA THR A 20 -2.32 -8.21 -0.99
C THR A 20 -3.68 -8.34 -0.29
N GLY A 21 -4.32 -9.51 -0.45
CA GLY A 21 -5.59 -9.82 0.20
C GLY A 21 -6.73 -8.87 -0.17
N ILE A 22 -7.67 -8.65 0.77
CA ILE A 22 -8.88 -7.85 0.52
C ILE A 22 -8.58 -6.37 0.28
N GLY A 23 -7.42 -5.89 0.78
CA GLY A 23 -6.99 -4.51 0.56
C GLY A 23 -6.86 -4.16 -0.92
N ASN A 24 -6.61 -5.15 -1.78
CA ASN A 24 -6.53 -4.93 -3.22
C ASN A 24 -7.88 -4.47 -3.79
N HIS A 25 -8.99 -5.03 -3.31
CA HIS A 25 -10.33 -4.65 -3.77
C HIS A 25 -10.82 -3.35 -3.13
N LEU A 26 -10.44 -3.11 -1.87
CA LEU A 26 -10.91 -1.95 -1.11
C LEU A 26 -10.10 -0.69 -1.40
N ALA A 27 -8.81 -0.83 -1.71
CA ALA A 27 -7.90 0.30 -1.71
C ALA A 27 -7.09 0.58 -2.96
N GLN A 28 -6.97 -0.38 -3.89
CA GLN A 28 -6.11 -0.22 -5.06
C GLN A 28 -6.49 0.97 -5.93
N GLY A 29 -7.78 1.18 -6.20
CA GLY A 29 -8.25 2.25 -7.09
C GLY A 29 -7.90 3.65 -6.57
N TRP A 30 -8.25 3.96 -5.33
CA TRP A 30 -8.04 5.31 -4.80
C TRP A 30 -6.56 5.60 -4.48
N ILE A 31 -5.78 4.61 -4.03
CA ILE A 31 -4.34 4.78 -3.84
C ILE A 31 -3.67 5.07 -5.19
N ARG A 32 -4.08 4.37 -6.25
CA ARG A 32 -3.57 4.63 -7.60
C ARG A 32 -3.85 6.06 -8.05
N THR A 33 -5.05 6.59 -7.81
CA THR A 33 -5.37 7.99 -8.11
C THR A 33 -4.46 8.97 -7.36
N ILE A 34 -4.14 8.69 -6.08
CA ILE A 34 -3.21 9.52 -5.30
C ILE A 34 -1.79 9.45 -5.89
N LEU A 35 -1.31 8.26 -6.22
CA LEU A 35 0.01 8.06 -6.81
C LEU A 35 0.14 8.72 -8.19
N GLU A 36 -0.91 8.68 -9.01
CA GLU A 36 -0.95 9.33 -10.32
C GLU A 36 -1.00 10.87 -10.20
N ALA A 37 -1.68 11.40 -9.18
CA ALA A 37 -1.73 12.84 -8.91
C ALA A 37 -0.42 13.40 -8.31
N SER A 38 0.32 12.58 -7.55
CA SER A 38 1.54 12.99 -6.86
C SER A 38 2.80 12.55 -7.61
N ASN A 39 3.36 13.44 -8.43
CA ASN A 39 4.62 13.20 -9.15
C ASN A 39 5.85 12.98 -8.23
N LYS A 40 5.80 13.42 -6.97
CA LYS A 40 6.85 13.21 -5.97
C LYS A 40 6.23 13.00 -4.59
N ILE A 41 6.44 11.83 -4.02
CA ILE A 41 6.05 11.50 -2.64
C ILE A 41 7.27 11.72 -1.76
N THR A 42 7.20 12.70 -0.86
CA THR A 42 8.20 12.87 0.21
C THR A 42 8.03 11.79 1.28
N GLU A 43 9.05 11.57 2.08
CA GLU A 43 9.04 10.59 3.18
C GLU A 43 7.88 10.82 4.15
N GLU A 44 7.77 12.03 4.69
CA GLU A 44 6.70 12.41 5.61
C GLU A 44 5.31 12.21 4.98
N HIS A 45 5.19 12.53 3.69
CA HIS A 45 3.94 12.34 2.97
C HIS A 45 3.61 10.86 2.78
N ALA A 46 4.61 10.00 2.56
CA ALA A 46 4.42 8.56 2.45
C ALA A 46 3.91 7.96 3.77
N GLU A 47 4.50 8.35 4.91
CA GLU A 47 4.10 7.84 6.22
C GLU A 47 2.67 8.27 6.58
N GLN A 48 2.33 9.54 6.35
CA GLN A 48 0.97 10.06 6.56
C GLN A 48 -0.05 9.37 5.64
N LEU A 49 0.33 9.12 4.38
CA LEU A 49 -0.51 8.41 3.44
C LEU A 49 -0.76 6.96 3.88
N MET A 50 0.28 6.27 4.36
CA MET A 50 0.15 4.91 4.87
C MET A 50 -0.75 4.82 6.10
N ASP A 51 -0.63 5.74 7.06
CA ASP A 51 -1.52 5.79 8.23
C ASP A 51 -2.99 5.99 7.82
N ARG A 52 -3.24 6.90 6.86
CA ARG A 52 -4.60 7.12 6.32
C ARG A 52 -5.16 5.86 5.65
N ILE A 53 -4.36 5.19 4.81
CA ILE A 53 -4.77 3.96 4.12
C ILE A 53 -5.13 2.86 5.13
N ILE A 54 -4.27 2.64 6.14
CA ILE A 54 -4.49 1.55 7.10
C ILE A 54 -5.71 1.83 7.97
N LYS A 55 -5.93 3.07 8.42
CA LYS A 55 -7.16 3.44 9.14
C LYS A 55 -8.40 3.16 8.30
N GLN A 56 -8.36 3.53 7.02
CA GLN A 56 -9.49 3.34 6.12
C GLN A 56 -9.80 1.85 5.85
N LEU A 57 -8.76 1.02 5.81
CA LEU A 57 -8.89 -0.45 5.69
C LEU A 57 -9.38 -1.08 6.99
N TYR A 58 -8.88 -0.62 8.14
CA TYR A 58 -9.27 -1.09 9.47
C TYR A 58 -10.78 -0.90 9.70
N TYR A 59 -11.35 0.23 9.27
CA TYR A 59 -12.78 0.46 9.39
C TYR A 59 -13.64 -0.40 8.46
N ARG A 60 -13.07 -1.02 7.43
CA ARG A 60 -13.81 -1.81 6.43
C ARG A 60 -13.60 -3.32 6.54
N ASP A 61 -12.49 -3.77 7.11
CA ASP A 61 -12.20 -5.20 7.28
C ASP A 61 -12.28 -5.61 8.76
N CYS A 62 -13.28 -6.43 9.10
CA CYS A 62 -13.47 -6.95 10.46
C CYS A 62 -12.34 -7.89 10.93
N ARG A 63 -11.45 -8.33 10.04
CA ARG A 63 -10.30 -9.19 10.38
C ARG A 63 -9.02 -8.38 10.65
N ALA A 64 -9.06 -7.08 10.43
CA ALA A 64 -7.91 -6.21 10.66
C ALA A 64 -7.67 -5.98 12.15
N PHE A 65 -6.40 -5.81 12.53
CA PHE A 65 -6.00 -5.48 13.89
C PHE A 65 -5.63 -4.00 13.99
N ALA A 66 -5.87 -3.39 15.15
CA ALA A 66 -5.53 -1.99 15.42
C ALA A 66 -4.01 -1.72 15.56
N ARG A 67 -3.17 -2.73 15.39
CA ARG A 67 -1.70 -2.64 15.48
C ARG A 67 -1.10 -3.00 14.14
N TYR A 68 -0.26 -2.10 13.62
CA TYR A 68 0.46 -2.30 12.36
C TYR A 68 1.91 -1.79 12.50
N ARG A 69 2.78 -2.19 11.56
CA ARG A 69 4.17 -1.74 11.49
C ARG A 69 4.45 -1.17 10.11
N VAL A 70 5.16 -0.06 10.07
CA VAL A 70 5.62 0.59 8.84
C VAL A 70 7.14 0.44 8.77
N PHE A 71 7.63 0.06 7.59
CA PHE A 71 9.06 -0.04 7.31
C PHE A 71 9.38 0.81 6.09
N CYS A 72 10.40 1.66 6.22
CA CYS A 72 10.86 2.52 5.14
C CYS A 72 12.29 2.13 4.76
N TYR A 73 12.52 1.90 3.47
CA TYR A 73 13.84 1.57 2.92
C TYR A 73 14.34 2.72 2.05
N TYR A 74 15.49 3.27 2.45
CA TYR A 74 16.23 4.29 1.73
C TYR A 74 17.53 3.66 1.23
N LYS A 75 17.65 3.50 -0.09
CA LYS A 75 18.86 2.99 -0.74
C LYS A 75 19.20 3.92 -1.89
#